data_AF-A0A538BKA2-F1
#
_entry.id   AF-A0A538BKA2-F1
#
_cell.length_a   1.000
_cell.length_b   1.000
_cell.length_c   1.000
_cell.angle_alpha   90.00
_cell.angle_beta   90.00
_cell.angle_gamma   90.00
#
_symmetry.space_group_name_H-M   'P 1'
#
loop_
_entity.id
_entity.type
_entity.pdbx_description
1 polymer ?
#
loop_
_entity_poly.entity_id
_entity_poly.type
_entity_poly.pdbx_seq_one_letter_code
_entity_poly.pdbx_strand_id
1 'polypeptide(L)'
;MEARPWGERGAKNPLRSGTRPILRPVETRRILVDGMPMTVTRDGDVLIAPDGRRLTADGSVHAPPVDPTKIICVHLNYESRRAEFQANLGDAPTYFHKPISALNAHGGDVVRPPRCRFLNYEGEIAIVIGRRARHIDPHDAGSFIRGFTIANDFGLHDFRDTDAGSMLRVKGSDTLCPVGPGLVDDWDFHGKAIETRVNGATAQAGNTDEMIWDMHYLITDLARTITLEPGDVILSGTPAHSRPVEPGDVVEVEVEGLGILRNTIVEGDVPVRDDVGAQPSSSEEVVSTALGADWEFRGIRAPRRG
;
A
#
# COMPACT_ATOMS: atom_id res chain seq x y z
N MET A 1 0.11 -18.51 29.01
CA MET A 1 -0.76 -17.35 29.30
C MET A 1 -1.47 -17.09 27.98
N GLU A 2 -2.70 -17.62 27.83
CA GLU A 2 -3.39 -17.68 26.53
C GLU A 2 -3.84 -16.29 26.09
N ALA A 3 -3.42 -15.89 24.88
CA ALA A 3 -3.91 -14.70 24.21
C ALA A 3 -5.40 -14.88 23.88
N ARG A 4 -6.24 -13.94 24.31
CA ARG A 4 -7.67 -13.92 23.96
C ARG A 4 -7.84 -13.30 22.57
N PRO A 5 -8.72 -13.84 21.71
CA PRO A 5 -9.06 -13.20 20.45
C PRO A 5 -9.59 -11.78 20.68
N TRP A 6 -9.10 -10.83 19.89
CA TRP A 6 -9.76 -9.54 19.70
C TRP A 6 -11.09 -9.83 18.97
N GLY A 7 -12.24 -9.65 19.64
CA GLY A 7 -13.52 -9.84 18.95
C GLY A 7 -14.80 -10.06 19.76
N GLU A 8 -14.79 -10.16 21.09
CA GLU A 8 -16.05 -10.38 21.82
C GLU A 8 -16.14 -9.62 23.14
N ARG A 9 -16.51 -8.34 23.09
CA ARG A 9 -17.33 -7.71 24.15
C ARG A 9 -18.31 -6.74 23.50
N GLY A 10 -19.59 -7.12 23.53
CA GLY A 10 -20.69 -6.40 22.90
C GLY A 10 -20.80 -4.95 23.33
N ALA A 11 -20.76 -4.05 22.35
CA ALA A 11 -21.15 -2.66 22.52
C ALA A 11 -22.68 -2.56 22.63
N LYS A 12 -23.19 -2.44 23.86
CA LYS A 12 -24.47 -1.75 24.07
C LYS A 12 -24.14 -0.32 24.49
N ASN A 13 -24.10 0.59 23.51
CA ASN A 13 -24.10 2.02 23.77
C ASN A 13 -25.50 2.57 23.47
N PRO A 14 -26.38 2.76 24.48
CA PRO A 14 -27.63 3.44 24.27
C PRO A 14 -27.35 4.95 24.31
N LEU A 15 -27.39 5.60 23.14
CA LEU A 15 -27.66 7.03 22.88
C LEU A 15 -26.97 7.48 21.58
N ARG A 16 -27.49 7.02 20.43
CA ARG A 16 -27.37 7.72 19.14
C ARG A 16 -28.72 7.69 18.42
N SER A 17 -29.75 8.28 19.04
CA SER A 17 -31.01 8.60 18.35
C SER A 17 -30.81 9.91 17.58
N GLY A 18 -30.19 9.79 16.42
CA GLY A 18 -30.04 10.86 15.45
C GLY A 18 -29.59 10.20 14.17
N THR A 19 -30.54 9.93 13.27
CA THR A 19 -30.26 9.50 11.90
C THR A 19 -29.43 10.60 11.23
N ARG A 20 -28.10 10.47 11.29
CA ARG A 20 -27.23 11.20 10.36
C ARG A 20 -27.69 10.80 8.96
N PRO A 21 -27.90 11.75 8.03
CA PRO A 21 -28.14 11.38 6.64
C PRO A 21 -27.00 10.45 6.22
N ILE A 22 -27.34 9.33 5.57
CA ILE A 22 -26.35 8.44 4.95
C ILE A 22 -25.77 9.23 3.78
N LEU A 23 -24.74 10.04 4.07
CA LEU A 23 -23.93 10.66 3.04
C LEU A 23 -23.22 9.51 2.33
N ARG A 24 -23.33 9.47 1.00
CA ARG A 24 -22.56 8.51 0.21
C ARG A 24 -21.07 8.88 0.35
N PRO A 25 -20.17 7.89 0.42
CA PRO A 25 -18.74 8.11 0.30
C PRO A 25 -18.43 9.05 -0.87
N VAL A 26 -17.61 10.07 -0.60
CA VAL A 26 -17.12 11.04 -1.57
C VAL A 26 -15.71 10.63 -1.96
N GLU A 27 -15.51 10.46 -3.26
CA GLU A 27 -14.18 10.29 -3.83
C GLU A 27 -13.63 11.65 -4.29
N THR A 28 -12.45 11.99 -3.78
CA THR A 28 -11.67 13.14 -4.27
C THR A 28 -10.42 12.65 -4.98
N ARG A 29 -9.98 13.37 -6.02
CA ARG A 29 -8.71 13.10 -6.72
C ARG A 29 -7.86 14.35 -6.73
N ARG A 30 -6.55 14.19 -6.90
CA ARG A 30 -5.65 15.29 -7.27
C ARG A 30 -5.20 15.08 -8.70
N ILE A 31 -5.43 16.08 -9.54
CA ILE A 31 -5.02 16.07 -10.95
C ILE A 31 -4.16 17.29 -11.24
N LEU A 32 -3.26 17.18 -12.21
CA LEU A 32 -2.43 18.30 -12.64
C LEU A 32 -3.21 19.15 -13.65
N VAL A 33 -3.40 20.42 -13.32
CA VAL A 33 -3.95 21.45 -14.22
C VAL A 33 -2.88 22.53 -14.34
N ASP A 34 -2.39 22.78 -15.55
CA ASP A 34 -1.27 23.69 -15.81
C ASP A 34 -0.02 23.39 -14.95
N GLY A 35 0.23 22.10 -14.71
CA GLY A 35 1.36 21.61 -13.91
C GLY A 35 1.17 21.67 -12.39
N MET A 36 0.05 22.21 -11.89
CA MET A 36 -0.24 22.33 -10.47
C MET A 36 -1.30 21.32 -10.03
N PRO A 37 -1.10 20.60 -8.90
CA PRO A 37 -2.12 19.71 -8.37
C PRO A 37 -3.38 20.47 -7.93
N MET A 38 -4.53 20.05 -8.43
CA MET A 38 -5.86 20.54 -8.06
C MET A 38 -6.69 19.38 -7.50
N THR A 39 -7.29 19.59 -6.33
CA THR A 39 -8.25 18.64 -5.77
C THR A 39 -9.59 18.78 -6.49
N VAL A 40 -10.13 17.67 -6.97
CA VAL A 40 -11.39 17.57 -7.69
C VAL A 40 -12.27 16.49 -7.05
N THR A 41 -13.58 16.62 -7.16
CA THR A 41 -14.54 15.61 -6.70
C THR A 41 -14.96 14.73 -7.86
N ARG A 42 -15.04 13.42 -7.66
CA ARG A 42 -15.50 12.49 -8.68
C ARG A 42 -17.03 12.32 -8.62
N ASP A 43 -17.67 12.35 -9.78
CA ASP A 43 -19.08 12.04 -10.00
C ASP A 43 -19.21 11.16 -11.24
N GLY A 44 -19.35 9.84 -11.02
CA GLY A 44 -19.27 8.85 -12.10
C GLY A 44 -17.91 8.91 -12.80
N ASP A 45 -17.90 9.12 -14.10
CA ASP A 45 -16.67 9.19 -14.91
C ASP A 45 -16.13 10.63 -15.06
N VAL A 46 -16.78 11.59 -14.40
CA VAL A 46 -16.43 13.01 -14.47
C VAL A 46 -15.74 13.45 -13.18
N LEU A 47 -14.69 14.24 -13.34
CA LEU A 47 -14.03 14.98 -12.27
C LEU A 47 -14.51 16.43 -12.31
N ILE A 48 -14.97 16.93 -11.17
CA ILE A 48 -15.53 18.27 -11.01
C ILE A 48 -14.54 19.09 -10.18
N ALA A 49 -13.99 20.13 -10.81
CA ALA A 49 -13.11 21.09 -10.14
C ALA A 49 -13.90 22.05 -9.25
N PRO A 50 -13.25 22.71 -8.26
CA PRO A 50 -13.91 23.66 -7.37
C PRO A 50 -14.56 24.85 -8.08
N ASP A 51 -14.08 25.21 -9.26
CA ASP A 51 -14.62 26.28 -10.11
C ASP A 51 -15.74 25.80 -11.07
N GLY A 52 -16.13 24.53 -10.98
CA GLY A 52 -17.19 23.92 -11.79
C GLY A 52 -16.72 23.33 -13.12
N ARG A 53 -15.44 23.43 -13.48
CA ARG A 53 -14.91 22.74 -14.67
C ARG A 53 -15.11 21.23 -14.55
N ARG A 54 -15.44 20.60 -15.68
CA ARG A 54 -15.66 19.15 -15.79
C ARG A 54 -14.55 18.54 -16.64
N LEU A 55 -13.89 17.53 -16.10
CA LEU A 55 -12.74 16.85 -16.68
C LEU A 55 -13.03 15.35 -16.73
N THR A 56 -12.38 14.62 -17.64
CA THR A 56 -12.48 13.16 -17.67
C THR A 56 -11.41 12.55 -16.78
N ALA A 57 -11.74 11.45 -16.10
CA ALA A 57 -10.76 10.71 -15.31
C ALA A 57 -9.56 10.25 -16.17
N ASP A 58 -9.84 9.55 -17.28
CA ASP A 58 -8.80 8.95 -18.14
C ASP A 58 -7.97 9.97 -18.93
N GLY A 59 -8.48 11.19 -19.13
CA GLY A 59 -7.78 12.26 -19.84
C GLY A 59 -6.95 13.18 -18.93
N SER A 60 -6.98 12.94 -17.62
CA SER A 60 -6.29 13.77 -16.64
C SER A 60 -4.98 13.14 -16.20
N VAL A 61 -3.95 13.96 -15.99
CA VAL A 61 -2.72 13.51 -15.32
C VAL A 61 -2.96 13.56 -13.82
N HIS A 62 -2.82 12.43 -13.13
CA HIS A 62 -3.04 12.36 -11.69
C HIS A 62 -1.79 12.77 -10.91
N ALA A 63 -2.01 13.35 -9.74
CA ALA A 63 -1.03 13.45 -8.66
C ALA A 63 -1.44 12.51 -7.52
N PRO A 64 -0.53 12.16 -6.59
CA PRO A 64 -0.91 11.40 -5.41
C PRO A 64 -2.04 12.12 -4.64
N PRO A 65 -3.01 11.41 -4.06
CA PRO A 65 -4.20 12.03 -3.47
C PRO A 65 -3.92 12.90 -2.23
N VAL A 66 -2.73 12.78 -1.63
CA VAL A 66 -2.27 13.55 -0.46
C VAL A 66 -0.78 13.87 -0.53
N ASP A 67 -0.34 14.81 0.30
CA ASP A 67 1.07 15.16 0.53
C ASP A 67 1.46 14.70 1.96
N PRO A 68 1.96 13.46 2.13
CA PRO A 68 2.26 12.92 3.46
C PRO A 68 3.52 13.53 4.08
N THR A 69 3.58 13.62 5.41
CA THR A 69 4.84 13.88 6.11
C THR A 69 5.68 12.62 6.26
N LYS A 70 5.02 11.45 6.28
CA LYS A 70 5.63 10.13 6.32
C LYS A 70 4.72 9.06 5.72
N ILE A 71 5.35 8.01 5.22
CA ILE A 71 4.71 6.77 4.75
C ILE A 71 5.21 5.64 5.67
N ILE A 72 4.28 4.95 6.33
CA ILE A 72 4.55 3.82 7.23
C ILE A 72 3.91 2.58 6.61
N CYS A 73 4.60 1.46 6.65
CA CYS A 73 4.14 0.22 6.03
C CYS A 73 4.23 -0.92 7.06
N VAL A 74 3.24 -1.80 7.10
CA VAL A 74 3.27 -2.99 7.94
C VAL A 74 3.90 -4.17 7.19
N HIS A 75 4.74 -4.95 7.86
CA HIS A 75 5.22 -6.21 7.30
C HIS A 75 4.17 -7.32 7.47
N LEU A 76 3.94 -8.11 6.41
CA LEU A 76 3.22 -9.39 6.45
C LEU A 76 1.89 -9.35 7.22
N ASN A 77 0.92 -8.59 6.72
CA ASN A 77 -0.37 -8.42 7.39
C ASN A 77 -1.51 -9.28 6.82
N TYR A 78 -1.29 -10.06 5.75
CA TYR A 78 -2.30 -10.98 5.23
C TYR A 78 -1.98 -12.42 5.59
N GLU A 79 -2.99 -13.17 6.02
CA GLU A 79 -2.88 -14.60 6.35
C GLU A 79 -2.32 -15.42 5.18
N SER A 80 -2.78 -15.17 3.94
CA SER A 80 -2.25 -15.82 2.74
C SER A 80 -0.75 -15.56 2.54
N ARG A 81 -0.30 -14.30 2.70
CA ARG A 81 1.12 -13.92 2.57
C ARG A 81 1.98 -14.51 3.69
N ARG A 82 1.45 -14.54 4.91
CA ARG A 82 2.11 -15.20 6.06
C ARG A 82 2.28 -16.69 5.80
N ALA A 83 1.24 -17.36 5.30
CA ALA A 83 1.28 -18.77 4.93
C ALA A 83 2.27 -19.06 3.79
N GLU A 84 2.30 -18.23 2.74
CA GLU A 84 3.23 -18.34 1.62
C GLU A 84 4.70 -18.38 2.09
N PHE A 85 5.05 -17.49 3.03
CA PHE A 85 6.40 -17.44 3.57
C PHE A 85 6.66 -18.41 4.72
N GLN A 86 5.64 -19.12 5.19
CA GLN A 86 5.70 -19.91 6.44
C GLN A 86 6.25 -19.06 7.60
N ALA A 87 5.89 -17.77 7.60
CA ALA A 87 6.44 -16.80 8.53
C ALA A 87 5.85 -17.00 9.93
N ASN A 88 6.69 -16.95 10.96
CA ASN A 88 6.25 -16.92 12.34
C ASN A 88 6.14 -15.46 12.78
N LEU A 89 4.90 -14.96 12.87
CA LEU A 89 4.63 -13.59 13.32
C LEU A 89 4.46 -13.55 14.85
N GLY A 90 4.87 -12.44 15.46
CA GLY A 90 4.60 -12.20 16.88
C GLY A 90 3.16 -11.73 17.12
N ASP A 91 2.85 -11.41 18.37
CA ASP A 91 1.52 -10.91 18.77
C ASP A 91 1.22 -9.48 18.24
N ALA A 92 2.25 -8.76 17.80
CA ALA A 92 2.17 -7.38 17.32
C ALA A 92 2.89 -7.22 15.97
N PRO A 93 2.43 -6.28 15.13
CA PRO A 93 3.02 -6.01 13.82
C PRO A 93 4.44 -5.46 13.94
N THR A 94 5.19 -5.58 12.84
CA THR A 94 6.43 -4.83 12.65
C THR A 94 6.27 -3.88 11.47
N TYR A 95 6.94 -2.74 11.53
CA TYR A 95 6.75 -1.66 10.56
C TYR A 95 8.08 -1.26 9.90
N PHE A 96 7.98 -0.68 8.72
CA PHE A 96 9.06 0.02 8.04
C PHE A 96 8.56 1.35 7.46
N HIS A 97 9.47 2.12 6.90
CA HIS A 97 9.18 3.39 6.25
C HIS A 97 9.53 3.33 4.77
N LYS A 98 8.70 3.99 3.96
CA LYS A 98 9.09 4.44 2.63
C LYS A 98 9.42 5.94 2.70
N PRO A 99 10.52 6.39 2.09
CA PRO A 99 10.76 7.82 1.88
C PRO A 99 9.65 8.44 1.05
N ILE A 100 9.31 9.69 1.31
CA ILE A 100 8.29 10.41 0.53
C ILE A 100 8.71 10.62 -0.94
N SER A 101 10.00 10.50 -1.28
CA SER A 101 10.47 10.54 -2.68
C SER A 101 10.05 9.31 -3.49
N ALA A 102 9.68 8.20 -2.83
CA ALA A 102 9.12 7.03 -3.50
C ALA A 102 7.68 7.27 -4.00
N LEU A 103 6.99 8.30 -3.47
CA LEU A 103 5.59 8.57 -3.77
C LEU A 103 5.38 8.77 -5.27
N ASN A 104 4.40 8.06 -5.81
CA ASN A 104 4.03 8.09 -7.21
C ASN A 104 2.49 8.12 -7.34
N ALA A 105 1.99 8.40 -8.54
CA ALA A 105 0.57 8.57 -8.80
C ALA A 105 -0.01 7.48 -9.70
N HIS A 106 -1.34 7.47 -9.80
CA HIS A 106 -2.05 6.70 -10.82
C HIS A 106 -1.64 7.13 -12.23
N GLY A 107 -1.39 6.16 -13.10
CA GLY A 107 -0.90 6.36 -14.47
C GLY A 107 0.59 6.73 -14.57
N GLY A 108 1.29 6.88 -13.44
CA GLY A 108 2.72 7.16 -13.42
C GLY A 108 3.57 5.93 -13.73
N ASP A 109 4.78 6.17 -14.24
CA ASP A 109 5.76 5.11 -14.49
C ASP A 109 6.42 4.66 -13.19
N VAL A 110 6.60 3.36 -13.02
CA VAL A 110 7.41 2.75 -11.96
C VAL A 110 8.72 2.28 -12.57
N VAL A 111 9.82 2.82 -12.06
CA VAL A 111 11.14 2.65 -12.67
C VAL A 111 11.83 1.45 -12.05
N ARG A 112 12.15 0.45 -12.89
CA ARG A 112 13.15 -0.57 -12.56
C ARG A 112 14.53 -0.10 -13.00
N PRO A 113 15.49 0.13 -12.09
CA PRO A 113 16.84 0.49 -12.48
C PRO A 113 17.52 -0.63 -13.29
N PRO A 114 18.33 -0.32 -14.31
CA PRO A 114 19.19 -1.31 -14.94
C PRO A 114 20.10 -1.98 -13.90
N ARG A 115 20.40 -3.26 -14.13
CA ARG A 115 21.08 -4.20 -13.21
C ARG A 115 20.23 -4.74 -12.06
N CYS A 116 19.02 -4.22 -11.83
CA CYS A 116 18.05 -4.85 -10.93
C CYS A 116 17.14 -5.82 -11.71
N ARG A 117 16.70 -6.88 -11.03
CA ARG A 117 15.88 -7.96 -11.62
C ARG A 117 14.59 -8.21 -10.85
N PHE A 118 14.59 -7.98 -9.54
CA PHE A 118 13.52 -8.43 -8.66
C PHE A 118 12.68 -7.24 -8.17
N LEU A 119 12.10 -6.50 -9.12
CA LEU A 119 11.10 -5.48 -8.83
C LEU A 119 9.74 -6.15 -8.64
N ASN A 120 9.30 -6.31 -7.40
CA ASN A 120 8.03 -6.95 -7.09
C ASN A 120 6.92 -5.91 -6.90
N TYR A 121 5.71 -6.22 -7.38
CA TYR A 121 4.49 -5.52 -6.99
C TYR A 121 3.99 -6.05 -5.64
N GLU A 122 3.27 -5.22 -4.90
CA GLU A 122 2.56 -5.57 -3.67
C GLU A 122 1.30 -4.70 -3.58
N GLY A 123 0.17 -5.19 -4.10
CA GLY A 123 -1.08 -4.44 -4.04
C GLY A 123 -1.57 -4.31 -2.60
N GLU A 124 -1.86 -3.08 -2.16
CA GLU A 124 -2.28 -2.76 -0.79
C GLU A 124 -3.40 -1.70 -0.75
N ILE A 125 -3.99 -1.55 0.43
CA ILE A 125 -4.86 -0.42 0.76
C ILE A 125 -4.06 0.56 1.61
N ALA A 126 -4.18 1.84 1.28
CA ALA A 126 -3.56 2.94 2.01
C ALA A 126 -4.60 3.66 2.87
N ILE A 127 -4.31 3.75 4.16
CA ILE A 127 -5.04 4.55 5.13
C ILE A 127 -4.45 5.95 5.12
N VAL A 128 -5.29 6.97 4.97
CA VAL A 128 -4.85 8.37 5.03
C VAL A 128 -5.34 9.00 6.33
N ILE A 129 -4.42 9.54 7.12
CA ILE A 129 -4.73 10.21 8.39
C ILE A 129 -5.35 11.58 8.12
N GLY A 130 -6.44 11.92 8.80
CA GLY A 130 -7.17 13.19 8.66
C GLY A 130 -7.01 14.13 9.84
N ARG A 131 -6.67 13.60 11.01
CA ARG A 131 -6.49 14.37 12.24
C ARG A 131 -5.25 13.87 12.95
N ARG A 132 -4.53 14.79 13.62
CA ARG A 132 -3.37 14.43 14.44
C ARG A 132 -3.77 13.34 15.45
N ALA A 133 -3.11 12.20 15.41
CA ALA A 133 -3.37 11.05 16.29
C ALA A 133 -2.14 10.75 17.15
N ARG A 134 -2.35 10.70 18.47
CA ARG A 134 -1.35 10.29 19.46
C ARG A 134 -2.06 9.78 20.71
N HIS A 135 -1.68 8.60 21.18
CA HIS A 135 -2.28 7.92 22.34
C HIS A 135 -3.82 7.84 22.25
N ILE A 136 -4.33 7.46 21.07
CA ILE A 136 -5.77 7.40 20.81
C ILE A 136 -6.38 6.12 21.40
N ASP A 137 -7.68 6.16 21.71
CA ASP A 137 -8.45 4.96 22.05
C ASP A 137 -8.74 4.16 20.76
N PRO A 138 -8.58 2.82 20.77
CA PRO A 138 -8.90 1.99 19.60
C PRO A 138 -10.33 2.17 19.06
N HIS A 139 -11.32 2.46 19.93
CA HIS A 139 -12.70 2.66 19.50
C HIS A 139 -12.92 3.97 18.75
N ASP A 140 -11.99 4.92 18.88
CA ASP A 140 -12.05 6.22 18.20
C ASP A 140 -11.21 6.25 16.92
N ALA A 141 -10.49 5.18 16.58
CA ALA A 141 -9.51 5.12 15.49
C ALA A 141 -10.08 5.63 14.15
N GLY A 142 -11.29 5.18 13.78
CA GLY A 142 -11.95 5.61 12.54
C GLY A 142 -12.14 7.13 12.43
N SER A 143 -12.30 7.84 13.56
CA SER A 143 -12.48 9.31 13.56
C SER A 143 -11.20 10.09 13.23
N PHE A 144 -10.04 9.42 13.18
CA PHE A 144 -8.76 9.99 12.79
C PHE A 144 -8.42 9.73 11.32
N ILE A 145 -9.18 8.90 10.62
CA ILE A 145 -9.00 8.58 9.21
C ILE A 145 -9.68 9.65 8.36
N ARG A 146 -8.95 10.18 7.37
CA ARG A 146 -9.51 11.06 6.33
C ARG A 146 -10.26 10.25 5.27
N GLY A 147 -9.72 9.09 4.93
CA GLY A 147 -10.25 8.20 3.92
C GLY A 147 -9.24 7.12 3.57
N PHE A 148 -9.60 6.33 2.56
CA PHE A 148 -8.81 5.22 2.05
C PHE A 148 -8.51 5.42 0.56
N THR A 149 -7.39 4.87 0.13
CA THR A 149 -6.96 4.86 -1.27
C THR A 149 -6.22 3.56 -1.56
N ILE A 150 -5.86 3.31 -2.81
CA ILE A 150 -5.12 2.11 -3.20
C ILE A 150 -3.64 2.46 -3.25
N ALA A 151 -2.78 1.50 -2.91
CA ALA A 151 -1.35 1.61 -3.07
C ALA A 151 -0.75 0.38 -3.73
N ASN A 152 0.44 0.53 -4.27
CA ASN A 152 1.28 -0.59 -4.68
C ASN A 152 2.66 -0.43 -4.03
N ASP A 153 2.98 -1.29 -3.06
CA ASP A 153 4.23 -1.25 -2.30
C ASP A 153 5.38 -1.95 -3.05
N PHE A 154 5.76 -1.37 -4.20
CA PHE A 154 6.82 -1.95 -5.01
C PHE A 154 8.14 -2.10 -4.22
N GLY A 155 8.84 -3.20 -4.48
CA GLY A 155 10.10 -3.52 -3.83
C GLY A 155 11.17 -4.05 -4.78
N LEU A 156 12.37 -3.48 -4.73
CA LEU A 156 13.58 -3.99 -5.37
C LEU A 156 14.26 -5.00 -4.43
N HIS A 157 13.85 -6.26 -4.52
CA HIS A 157 14.38 -7.33 -3.67
C HIS A 157 15.86 -7.62 -3.91
N ASP A 158 16.46 -7.11 -4.99
CA ASP A 158 17.90 -7.16 -5.26
C ASP A 158 18.77 -6.68 -4.08
N PHE A 159 18.24 -5.78 -3.24
CA PHE A 159 18.93 -5.22 -2.07
C PHE A 159 18.57 -5.90 -0.73
N ARG A 160 17.81 -7.00 -0.77
CA ARG A 160 17.30 -7.67 0.44
C ARG A 160 18.42 -8.15 1.36
N ASP A 161 19.53 -8.65 0.83
CA ASP A 161 20.65 -9.17 1.62
C ASP A 161 21.19 -8.15 2.64
N THR A 162 21.20 -6.86 2.29
CA THR A 162 21.72 -5.80 3.16
C THR A 162 20.66 -4.99 3.89
N ASP A 163 19.43 -4.97 3.37
CA ASP A 163 18.35 -4.12 3.88
C ASP A 163 17.16 -4.91 4.41
N ALA A 164 17.32 -6.22 4.67
CA ALA A 164 16.28 -7.10 5.21
C ALA A 164 15.68 -6.63 6.55
N GLY A 165 16.39 -5.79 7.31
CA GLY A 165 15.90 -5.24 8.58
C GLY A 165 15.04 -3.97 8.41
N SER A 166 15.55 -2.97 7.69
CA SER A 166 14.90 -1.65 7.58
C SER A 166 13.99 -1.51 6.35
N MET A 167 14.15 -2.39 5.35
CA MET A 167 13.55 -2.30 4.01
C MET A 167 13.90 -1.04 3.21
N LEU A 168 14.78 -0.16 3.71
CA LEU A 168 14.92 1.19 3.16
C LEU A 168 15.27 1.19 1.67
N ARG A 169 16.32 0.47 1.23
CA ARG A 169 16.65 0.39 -0.21
C ARG A 169 15.78 -0.57 -1.00
N VAL A 170 15.19 -1.56 -0.34
CA VAL A 170 14.24 -2.48 -0.98
C VAL A 170 12.99 -1.72 -1.40
N LYS A 171 12.45 -0.88 -0.52
CA LYS A 171 11.12 -0.26 -0.69
C LYS A 171 11.18 1.23 -1.01
N GLY A 172 12.34 1.87 -0.87
CA GLY A 172 12.43 3.33 -0.84
C GLY A 172 13.01 4.02 -2.07
N SER A 173 13.27 3.30 -3.16
CA SER A 173 13.68 3.96 -4.41
C SER A 173 12.53 4.82 -4.95
N ASP A 174 12.89 5.88 -5.68
CA ASP A 174 11.92 6.77 -6.30
C ASP A 174 10.92 5.97 -7.16
N THR A 175 9.69 6.46 -7.26
CA THR A 175 8.55 5.85 -7.97
C THR A 175 7.95 4.58 -7.38
N LEU A 176 8.57 3.94 -6.37
CA LEU A 176 8.14 2.64 -5.83
C LEU A 176 6.95 2.69 -4.85
N CYS A 177 6.29 3.83 -4.71
CA CYS A 177 5.09 3.99 -3.88
C CYS A 177 3.92 4.65 -4.64
N PRO A 178 3.38 4.05 -5.72
CA PRO A 178 2.14 4.52 -6.29
C PRO A 178 1.01 4.52 -5.28
N VAL A 179 0.27 5.63 -5.21
CA VAL A 179 -0.91 5.81 -4.37
C VAL A 179 -1.98 6.56 -5.18
N GLY A 180 -3.22 6.05 -5.21
CA GLY A 180 -4.32 6.64 -5.99
C GLY A 180 -5.42 5.64 -6.34
N PRO A 181 -6.28 5.91 -7.34
CA PRO A 181 -6.36 7.15 -8.14
C PRO A 181 -6.99 8.32 -7.39
N GLY A 182 -7.70 8.04 -6.30
CA GLY A 182 -8.42 9.01 -5.48
C GLY A 182 -8.47 8.58 -4.02
N LEU A 183 -8.98 9.46 -3.17
CA LEU A 183 -9.22 9.26 -1.75
C LEU A 183 -10.73 9.18 -1.52
N VAL A 184 -11.19 8.08 -0.94
CA VAL A 184 -12.60 7.84 -0.61
C VAL A 184 -12.79 8.00 0.89
N ASP A 185 -13.65 8.92 1.32
CA ASP A 185 -14.03 9.05 2.73
C ASP A 185 -15.11 8.03 3.14
N ASP A 186 -15.29 7.81 4.44
CA ASP A 186 -16.35 6.96 5.01
C ASP A 186 -16.53 5.56 4.35
N TRP A 187 -15.47 5.01 3.76
CA TRP A 187 -15.46 3.67 3.15
C TRP A 187 -15.31 2.59 4.22
N ASP A 188 -16.17 1.58 4.16
CA ASP A 188 -16.10 0.40 5.02
C ASP A 188 -15.05 -0.58 4.49
N PHE A 189 -13.99 -0.80 5.26
CA PHE A 189 -12.88 -1.65 4.85
C PHE A 189 -13.10 -3.14 5.12
N HIS A 190 -14.20 -3.56 5.75
CA HIS A 190 -14.46 -4.96 6.08
C HIS A 190 -14.95 -5.78 4.88
N GLY A 191 -14.44 -7.01 4.72
CA GLY A 191 -14.88 -7.95 3.68
C GLY A 191 -14.56 -7.53 2.24
N LYS A 192 -13.56 -6.67 2.02
CA LYS A 192 -13.30 -6.04 0.71
C LYS A 192 -12.32 -6.83 -0.13
N ALA A 193 -12.73 -7.14 -1.36
CA ALA A 193 -11.85 -7.79 -2.33
C ALA A 193 -10.73 -6.83 -2.80
N ILE A 194 -9.53 -7.38 -2.92
CA ILE A 194 -8.36 -6.74 -3.54
C ILE A 194 -7.77 -7.69 -4.58
N GLU A 195 -7.51 -7.17 -5.78
CA GLU A 195 -6.89 -7.90 -6.88
C GLU A 195 -5.71 -7.09 -7.43
N THR A 196 -4.59 -7.76 -7.71
CA THR A 196 -3.52 -7.19 -8.54
C THR A 196 -3.46 -7.95 -9.86
N ARG A 197 -3.51 -7.24 -10.97
CA ARG A 197 -3.35 -7.76 -12.32
C ARG A 197 -2.04 -7.30 -12.93
N VAL A 198 -1.37 -8.20 -13.64
CA VAL A 198 -0.22 -7.89 -14.50
C VAL A 198 -0.62 -8.20 -15.94
N ASN A 199 -0.58 -7.18 -16.80
CA ASN A 199 -0.99 -7.29 -18.21
C ASN A 199 -2.41 -7.88 -18.39
N GLY A 200 -3.32 -7.51 -17.48
CA GLY A 200 -4.71 -7.97 -17.47
C GLY A 200 -4.94 -9.37 -16.87
N ALA A 201 -3.89 -10.11 -16.50
CA ALA A 201 -4.01 -11.39 -15.83
C ALA A 201 -3.93 -11.22 -14.30
N THR A 202 -4.87 -11.81 -13.56
CA THR A 202 -4.85 -11.82 -12.09
C THR A 202 -3.58 -12.50 -11.58
N ALA A 203 -2.81 -11.75 -10.78
CA ALA A 203 -1.53 -12.17 -10.22
C ALA A 203 -1.56 -12.21 -8.67
N GLN A 204 -2.36 -11.35 -8.03
CA GLN A 204 -2.77 -11.48 -6.62
C GLN A 204 -4.28 -11.38 -6.51
N ALA A 205 -4.87 -12.11 -5.57
CA ALA A 205 -6.26 -11.95 -5.15
C ALA A 205 -6.34 -12.20 -3.65
N GLY A 206 -7.09 -11.36 -2.94
CA GLY A 206 -7.30 -11.51 -1.51
C GLY A 206 -8.49 -10.71 -1.00
N ASN A 207 -8.71 -10.75 0.30
CA ASN A 207 -9.77 -10.02 0.98
C ASN A 207 -9.26 -9.36 2.26
N THR A 208 -9.76 -8.17 2.62
CA THR A 208 -9.36 -7.48 3.85
C THR A 208 -9.69 -8.25 5.13
N ASP A 209 -10.61 -9.21 5.09
CA ASP A 209 -10.87 -10.14 6.22
C ASP A 209 -9.70 -11.10 6.49
N GLU A 210 -8.74 -11.22 5.57
CA GLU A 210 -7.48 -11.95 5.80
C GLU A 210 -6.47 -11.15 6.64
N MET A 211 -6.73 -9.87 6.92
CA MET A 211 -5.80 -9.04 7.68
C MET A 211 -5.63 -9.57 9.10
N ILE A 212 -4.38 -9.82 9.49
CA ILE A 212 -4.00 -10.30 10.83
C ILE A 212 -4.20 -9.18 11.86
N TRP A 213 -3.86 -7.95 11.49
CA TRP A 213 -4.14 -6.73 12.23
C TRP A 213 -4.92 -5.77 11.33
N ASP A 214 -6.15 -5.45 11.70
CA ASP A 214 -7.02 -4.58 10.91
C ASP A 214 -6.52 -3.11 10.88
N MET A 215 -7.12 -2.30 10.01
CA MET A 215 -6.70 -0.92 9.80
C MET A 215 -6.84 -0.04 11.06
N HIS A 216 -7.84 -0.29 11.91
CA HIS A 216 -8.00 0.43 13.17
C HIS A 216 -6.91 0.07 14.18
N TYR A 217 -6.52 -1.21 14.24
CA TYR A 217 -5.41 -1.68 15.05
C TYR A 217 -4.10 -1.01 14.61
N LEU A 218 -3.79 -1.01 13.30
CA LEU A 218 -2.53 -0.44 12.80
C LEU A 218 -2.34 1.02 13.20
N ILE A 219 -3.39 1.85 13.05
CA ILE A 219 -3.35 3.26 13.45
C ILE A 219 -3.14 3.39 14.95
N THR A 220 -3.91 2.62 15.72
CA THR A 220 -3.87 2.72 17.19
C THR A 220 -2.52 2.29 17.73
N ASP A 221 -1.96 1.19 17.23
CA ASP A 221 -0.66 0.70 17.67
C ASP A 221 0.47 1.69 17.36
N LEU A 222 0.53 2.21 16.13
CA LEU A 222 1.48 3.25 15.74
C LEU A 222 1.33 4.51 16.62
N ALA A 223 0.09 4.97 16.81
CA ALA A 223 -0.22 6.17 17.58
C ALA A 223 0.15 6.07 19.07
N ARG A 224 0.48 4.89 19.60
CA ARG A 224 0.96 4.75 20.99
C ARG A 224 2.31 5.42 21.22
N THR A 225 3.14 5.53 20.18
CA THR A 225 4.52 6.04 20.32
C THR A 225 4.90 7.06 19.27
N ILE A 226 4.26 7.01 18.09
CA ILE A 226 4.52 7.89 16.96
C ILE A 226 3.31 8.81 16.78
N THR A 227 3.53 10.12 16.73
CA THR A 227 2.45 11.05 16.36
C THR A 227 2.18 10.92 14.85
N LEU A 228 0.95 10.59 14.49
CA LEU A 228 0.47 10.60 13.11
C LEU A 228 -0.13 11.95 12.80
N GLU A 229 0.19 12.52 11.63
CA GLU A 229 -0.23 13.84 11.19
C GLU A 229 -1.23 13.75 10.03
N PRO A 230 -2.13 14.74 9.87
CA PRO A 230 -3.00 14.79 8.71
C PRO A 230 -2.21 14.71 7.40
N GLY A 231 -2.63 13.82 6.50
CA GLY A 231 -1.97 13.52 5.24
C GLY A 231 -1.02 12.33 5.27
N ASP A 232 -0.59 11.86 6.45
CA ASP A 232 0.25 10.67 6.55
C ASP A 232 -0.45 9.43 6.00
N VAL A 233 0.36 8.55 5.42
CA VAL A 233 -0.09 7.34 4.75
C VAL A 233 0.39 6.12 5.52
N ILE A 234 -0.51 5.18 5.78
CA ILE A 234 -0.19 3.85 6.33
C ILE A 234 -0.61 2.80 5.29
N LEU A 235 0.35 2.01 4.81
CA LEU A 235 0.07 0.87 3.92
C LEU A 235 -0.23 -0.37 4.76
N SER A 236 -1.34 -1.05 4.45
CA SER A 236 -1.96 -2.06 5.31
C SER A 236 -1.47 -3.50 5.08
N GLY A 237 -0.47 -3.71 4.24
CA GLY A 237 0.03 -5.01 3.83
C GLY A 237 -0.62 -5.53 2.54
N THR A 238 0.02 -6.56 1.97
CA THR A 238 -0.36 -7.18 0.70
C THR A 238 -0.71 -8.67 0.85
N PRO A 239 -1.64 -9.22 0.04
CA PRO A 239 -1.89 -10.67 -0.07
C PRO A 239 -0.67 -11.46 -0.59
N ALA A 240 -0.80 -12.78 -0.65
CA ALA A 240 0.19 -13.67 -1.29
C ALA A 240 0.45 -13.32 -2.77
N HIS A 241 1.46 -13.94 -3.37
CA HIS A 241 1.75 -13.90 -4.80
C HIS A 241 2.30 -12.57 -5.34
N SER A 242 2.97 -11.79 -4.49
CA SER A 242 3.89 -10.75 -4.96
C SER A 242 5.04 -11.39 -5.75
N ARG A 243 5.24 -10.95 -7.00
CA ARG A 243 6.25 -11.48 -7.93
C ARG A 243 6.96 -10.38 -8.70
N PRO A 244 8.16 -10.65 -9.26
CA PRO A 244 8.86 -9.70 -10.10
C PRO A 244 8.08 -9.33 -11.36
N VAL A 245 8.23 -8.09 -11.81
CA VAL A 245 7.74 -7.56 -13.09
C VAL A 245 8.87 -7.00 -13.93
N GLU A 246 8.61 -6.91 -15.22
CA GLU A 246 9.55 -6.47 -16.25
C GLU A 246 9.15 -5.11 -16.85
N PRO A 247 10.11 -4.29 -17.31
CA PRO A 247 9.84 -3.14 -18.16
C PRO A 247 8.93 -3.51 -19.33
N GLY A 248 7.87 -2.71 -19.51
CA GLY A 248 6.79 -2.96 -20.45
C GLY A 248 5.53 -3.54 -19.80
N ASP A 249 5.62 -4.12 -18.60
CA ASP A 249 4.45 -4.60 -17.87
C ASP A 249 3.55 -3.45 -17.42
N VAL A 250 2.24 -3.71 -17.43
CA VAL A 250 1.23 -2.87 -16.79
C VAL A 250 0.73 -3.58 -15.55
N VAL A 251 0.82 -2.91 -14.40
CA VAL A 251 0.33 -3.42 -13.12
C VAL A 251 -0.89 -2.62 -12.68
N GLU A 252 -1.97 -3.31 -12.36
CA GLU A 252 -3.23 -2.72 -11.89
C GLU A 252 -3.59 -3.32 -10.54
N VAL A 253 -3.84 -2.49 -9.53
CA VAL A 253 -4.40 -2.89 -8.24
C VAL A 253 -5.85 -2.40 -8.19
N GLU A 254 -6.79 -3.32 -8.09
CA GLU A 254 -8.22 -3.04 -7.97
C GLU A 254 -8.70 -3.38 -6.56
N VAL A 255 -9.45 -2.46 -5.95
CA VAL A 255 -10.06 -2.68 -4.64
C VAL A 255 -11.54 -2.33 -4.72
N GLU A 256 -12.38 -3.22 -4.19
CA GLU A 256 -13.82 -3.06 -4.17
C GLU A 256 -14.24 -1.71 -3.55
N GLY A 257 -14.83 -0.84 -4.37
CA GLY A 257 -15.31 0.48 -3.93
C GLY A 257 -14.25 1.59 -3.89
N LEU A 258 -12.97 1.30 -4.16
CA LEU A 258 -11.91 2.32 -4.30
C LEU A 258 -11.43 2.50 -5.76
N GLY A 259 -11.79 1.57 -6.66
CA GLY A 259 -11.46 1.65 -8.08
C GLY A 259 -10.15 0.94 -8.41
N ILE A 260 -9.41 1.48 -9.38
CA ILE A 260 -8.19 0.87 -9.93
C ILE A 260 -7.02 1.85 -9.87
N LEU A 261 -5.90 1.43 -9.27
CA LEU A 261 -4.59 2.05 -9.38
C LEU A 261 -3.79 1.36 -10.48
N ARG A 262 -3.33 2.09 -11.49
CA ARG A 262 -2.60 1.55 -12.64
C ARG A 262 -1.24 2.21 -12.77
N ASN A 263 -0.20 1.44 -13.06
CA ASN A 263 1.14 1.93 -13.36
C ASN A 263 1.79 1.09 -14.46
N THR A 264 2.69 1.71 -15.23
CA THR A 264 3.51 1.03 -16.23
C THR A 264 4.94 0.89 -15.71
N ILE A 265 5.52 -0.28 -15.88
CA ILE A 265 6.92 -0.53 -15.51
C ILE A 265 7.80 -0.06 -16.66
N VAL A 266 8.82 0.74 -16.35
CA VAL A 266 9.81 1.22 -17.32
C VAL A 266 11.21 0.89 -16.84
N GLU A 267 12.14 0.73 -17.78
CA GLU A 267 13.57 0.65 -17.45
C GLU A 267 14.10 2.07 -17.22
N GLY A 268 14.84 2.28 -16.14
CA GLY A 268 15.49 3.56 -15.88
C GLY A 268 16.69 3.81 -16.81
N ASP A 269 17.01 5.07 -17.09
CA ASP A 269 18.12 5.42 -17.98
C ASP A 269 19.50 5.28 -17.32
N VAL A 270 19.55 5.20 -15.99
CA VAL A 270 20.79 5.21 -15.21
C VAL A 270 20.93 3.88 -14.45
N PRO A 271 21.97 3.08 -14.74
CA PRO A 271 22.21 1.85 -14.00
C PRO A 271 22.57 2.16 -12.55
N VAL A 272 22.27 1.22 -11.65
CA VAL A 272 22.91 1.23 -10.32
C VAL A 272 24.41 1.24 -10.53
N ARG A 273 25.16 2.09 -9.81
CA ARG A 273 26.63 2.15 -9.95
C ARG A 273 27.28 0.90 -9.33
N ASP A 274 28.35 0.42 -9.93
CA ASP A 274 29.12 -0.75 -9.47
C ASP A 274 30.34 -0.41 -8.62
N ASP A 275 30.64 0.88 -8.46
CA ASP A 275 31.81 1.36 -7.73
C ASP A 275 31.51 1.80 -6.28
N VAL A 276 30.26 1.68 -5.81
CA VAL A 276 29.87 2.09 -4.46
C VAL A 276 28.67 1.30 -3.92
N GLY A 277 28.69 1.03 -2.61
CA GLY A 277 27.55 0.48 -1.87
C GLY A 277 27.26 -0.99 -2.15
N ALA A 278 26.25 -1.53 -1.44
CA ALA A 278 25.81 -2.90 -1.70
C ALA A 278 25.21 -3.01 -3.10
N GLN A 279 25.68 -4.02 -3.83
CA GLN A 279 25.28 -4.24 -5.22
C GLN A 279 23.97 -5.03 -5.30
N PRO A 280 23.18 -4.83 -6.38
CA PRO A 280 22.06 -5.72 -6.69
C PRO A 280 22.55 -7.17 -6.68
N SER A 281 21.83 -8.03 -5.96
CA SER A 281 22.24 -9.41 -5.73
C SER A 281 21.16 -10.39 -6.17
N SER A 282 21.56 -11.63 -6.40
CA SER A 282 20.66 -12.75 -6.69
C SER A 282 21.02 -13.96 -5.82
N SER A 283 21.25 -13.69 -4.52
CA SER A 283 21.46 -14.74 -3.53
C SER A 283 20.23 -15.65 -3.45
N GLU A 284 20.38 -16.85 -2.87
CA GLU A 284 19.21 -17.72 -2.65
C GLU A 284 18.15 -17.03 -1.77
N GLU A 285 18.55 -16.18 -0.82
CA GLU A 285 17.62 -15.43 0.04
C GLU A 285 16.79 -14.42 -0.78
N VAL A 286 17.46 -13.67 -1.67
CA VAL A 286 16.81 -12.70 -2.56
C VAL A 286 15.85 -13.41 -3.51
N VAL A 287 16.33 -14.44 -4.21
CA VAL A 287 15.52 -15.20 -5.17
C VAL A 287 14.34 -15.87 -4.48
N SER A 288 14.57 -16.48 -3.31
CA SER A 288 13.52 -17.09 -2.49
C SER A 288 12.45 -16.06 -2.13
N THR A 289 12.84 -14.89 -1.65
CA THR A 289 11.90 -13.84 -1.24
C THR A 289 11.13 -13.29 -2.44
N ALA A 290 11.83 -12.96 -3.53
CA ALA A 290 11.25 -12.37 -4.73
C ALA A 290 10.24 -13.30 -5.41
N LEU A 291 10.54 -14.61 -5.47
CA LEU A 291 9.68 -15.60 -6.11
C LEU A 291 8.64 -16.21 -5.15
N GLY A 292 8.71 -15.95 -3.85
CA GLY A 292 7.73 -16.45 -2.87
C GLY A 292 7.50 -17.96 -2.95
N ALA A 293 6.26 -18.37 -3.21
CA ALA A 293 5.88 -19.78 -3.43
C ALA A 293 6.45 -20.41 -4.70
N ASP A 294 6.84 -19.61 -5.71
CA ASP A 294 7.31 -20.11 -7.00
C ASP A 294 8.81 -20.46 -6.95
N TRP A 295 9.47 -20.19 -5.83
CA TRP A 295 10.82 -20.66 -5.59
C TRP A 295 10.83 -22.17 -5.38
N GLU A 296 11.60 -22.90 -6.20
CA GLU A 296 11.59 -24.37 -6.27
C GLU A 296 11.83 -25.10 -4.93
N PHE A 297 12.46 -24.43 -3.96
CA PHE A 297 12.76 -25.00 -2.64
C PHE A 297 11.80 -24.55 -1.53
N ARG A 298 10.77 -23.74 -1.83
CA ARG A 298 9.79 -23.29 -0.83
C ARG A 298 9.10 -24.50 -0.21
N GLY A 299 9.07 -24.55 1.13
CA GLY A 299 8.51 -25.67 1.89
C GLY A 299 9.38 -26.94 1.89
N ILE A 300 10.48 -26.99 1.14
CA ILE A 300 11.44 -28.10 1.13
C ILE A 300 12.62 -27.79 2.05
N ARG A 301 13.22 -26.60 1.92
CA ARG A 301 14.36 -26.16 2.74
C ARG A 301 14.45 -24.64 2.81
N ALA A 302 15.19 -24.14 3.81
CA ALA A 302 15.55 -22.74 3.87
C ALA A 302 16.56 -22.35 2.76
N PRO A 303 16.54 -21.08 2.31
CA PRO A 303 17.58 -20.51 1.46
C PRO A 303 18.94 -20.56 2.16
N ARG A 304 19.99 -20.82 1.38
CA ARG A 304 21.37 -20.75 1.87
C ARG A 304 21.78 -19.29 1.98
N ARG A 305 22.20 -18.88 3.17
CA ARG A 305 22.84 -17.58 3.36
C ARG A 305 24.28 -17.67 2.86
N GLY A 306 24.64 -16.78 1.93
CA GLY A 306 26.00 -16.65 1.40
C GLY A 306 26.97 -16.06 2.41
#